data_AF-A0A2D9QB38-F1
#
_entry.id   AF-A0A2D9QB38-F1
#
_cell.length_a   1.000
_cell.length_b   1.000
_cell.length_c   1.000
_cell.angle_alpha   90.00
_cell.angle_beta   90.00
_cell.angle_gamma   90.00
#
_symmetry.space_group_name_H-M   'P 1'
#
loop_
_entity.id
_entity.type
_entity.pdbx_description
1 polymer ?
#
loop_
_entity_poly.entity_id
_entity_poly.type
_entity_poly.pdbx_seq_one_letter_code
_entity_poly.pdbx_strand_id
1 'polypeptide(L)'
;MKQFITLLFIICLTVTYTYAQVGIGTVRPKSDLHISGSNSDGGSIQIDGGIRLGGDENTKGSLGNAGQFLMSTGGEAKWVSVGKFDDYFSDCAVPQRTATINFSLPDGSNGNDVNVTAFQVANALNSLPEGGIIVLKTNTTTTYSSNVTRLTVALPSASAVLGKPFVLAFDGAGFTNNSLAHNKSIEILVKATENNSYLYELSTVSSNRKFFIKRFPNNNNDYKISELDNNSGSTRRVLLFNTYTIKAIDDKTWAFTTRDCYVQNPRRG
;
A
#
# COMPACT_ATOMS: atom_id res chain seq x y z
N MET A 1 -70.89 7.21 -31.70
CA MET A 1 -70.10 6.00 -31.36
C MET A 1 -68.62 6.12 -31.73
N LYS A 2 -68.22 6.46 -32.96
CA LYS A 2 -66.79 6.54 -33.35
C LYS A 2 -65.93 7.48 -32.50
N GLN A 3 -66.43 8.68 -32.17
CA GLN A 3 -65.66 9.65 -31.35
C GLN A 3 -65.48 9.22 -29.89
N PHE A 4 -66.42 8.45 -29.33
CA PHE A 4 -66.32 7.96 -27.94
C PHE A 4 -65.26 6.85 -27.83
N ILE A 5 -65.14 6.00 -28.86
CA ILE A 5 -64.14 4.95 -28.94
C ILE A 5 -62.73 5.57 -29.09
N THR A 6 -62.58 6.61 -29.92
CA THR A 6 -61.30 7.32 -30.07
C THR A 6 -60.85 7.99 -28.78
N LEU A 7 -61.77 8.61 -28.03
CA LEU A 7 -61.46 9.22 -26.73
C LEU A 7 -61.03 8.19 -25.69
N LEU A 8 -61.73 7.06 -25.62
CA LEU A 8 -61.40 5.97 -24.70
C LEU A 8 -60.03 5.35 -25.02
N PHE A 9 -59.69 5.25 -26.30
CA PHE A 9 -58.39 4.73 -26.75
C PHE A 9 -57.23 5.66 -26.38
N ILE A 10 -57.42 6.99 -26.50
CA ILE A 10 -56.41 7.98 -26.11
C ILE A 10 -56.20 7.97 -24.58
N ILE A 11 -57.27 7.87 -23.79
CA ILE A 11 -57.18 7.82 -22.33
C ILE A 11 -56.45 6.54 -21.87
N CYS A 12 -56.76 5.37 -22.46
CA CYS A 12 -56.03 4.12 -22.17
C CYS A 12 -54.54 4.19 -22.55
N LEU A 13 -54.17 4.94 -23.60
CA LEU A 13 -52.77 5.07 -24.03
C LEU A 13 -51.93 5.96 -23.09
N THR A 14 -52.56 6.83 -22.31
CA THR A 14 -51.84 7.71 -21.37
C THR A 14 -51.49 7.05 -20.03
N VAL A 15 -52.09 5.91 -19.70
CA VAL A 15 -51.88 5.22 -18.40
C VAL A 15 -50.61 4.35 -18.39
N THR A 16 -49.91 4.19 -19.52
CA THR A 16 -48.74 3.30 -19.65
C THR A 16 -47.38 3.98 -19.46
N TYR A 17 -47.34 5.28 -19.15
CA TYR A 17 -46.09 5.99 -18.83
C TYR A 17 -45.79 6.01 -17.33
N THR A 18 -45.90 4.86 -16.66
CA THR A 18 -45.40 4.72 -15.28
C THR A 18 -43.89 4.50 -15.33
N TYR A 19 -43.10 5.47 -14.85
CA TYR A 19 -41.69 5.28 -14.56
C TYR A 19 -41.53 4.11 -13.57
N ALA A 20 -40.97 2.99 -14.01
CA ALA A 20 -40.75 1.79 -13.20
C ALA A 20 -39.54 1.98 -12.27
N GLN A 21 -39.64 2.91 -11.33
CA GLN A 21 -38.66 3.04 -10.24
C GLN A 21 -39.17 2.24 -9.05
N VAL A 22 -38.61 1.05 -8.84
CA VAL A 22 -38.90 0.24 -7.66
C VAL A 22 -37.95 0.68 -6.53
N GLY A 23 -38.48 1.42 -5.56
CA GLY A 23 -37.78 1.69 -4.31
C GLY A 23 -37.81 0.45 -3.41
N ILE A 24 -36.66 -0.18 -3.16
CA ILE A 24 -36.55 -1.25 -2.17
C ILE A 24 -36.36 -0.59 -0.80
N GLY A 25 -37.32 -0.76 0.11
CA GLY A 25 -37.23 -0.24 1.49
C GLY A 25 -37.44 1.27 1.64
N THR A 26 -37.93 1.97 0.61
CA THR A 26 -38.28 3.40 0.67
C THR A 26 -39.40 3.75 -0.30
N VAL A 27 -40.29 4.65 0.10
CA VAL A 27 -41.36 5.21 -0.76
C VAL A 27 -40.89 6.39 -1.62
N ARG A 28 -39.63 6.82 -1.46
CA ARG A 28 -39.03 7.96 -2.17
C ARG A 28 -37.65 7.60 -2.74
N PRO A 29 -37.57 6.75 -3.78
CA PRO A 29 -36.30 6.44 -4.44
C PRO A 29 -35.63 7.72 -4.98
N LYS A 30 -34.30 7.81 -4.87
CA LYS A 30 -33.51 9.00 -5.28
C LYS A 30 -32.45 8.72 -6.35
N SER A 31 -32.22 7.45 -6.67
CA SER A 31 -31.22 6.95 -7.62
C SER A 31 -31.71 5.63 -8.22
N ASP A 32 -31.34 5.39 -9.48
CA ASP A 32 -31.65 4.16 -10.20
C ASP A 32 -30.48 3.16 -10.07
N LEU A 33 -30.79 1.88 -9.88
CA LEU A 33 -29.82 0.79 -9.95
C LEU A 33 -30.07 0.01 -11.24
N HIS A 34 -29.16 0.13 -12.21
CA HIS A 34 -29.29 -0.57 -13.48
C HIS A 34 -28.79 -2.01 -13.33
N ILE A 35 -29.72 -2.97 -13.36
CA ILE A 35 -29.44 -4.40 -13.40
C ILE A 35 -29.86 -4.90 -14.79
N SER A 36 -28.91 -5.28 -15.64
CA SER A 36 -29.22 -5.84 -16.95
C SER A 36 -29.48 -7.34 -16.84
N GLY A 37 -30.57 -7.83 -17.43
CA GLY A 37 -30.94 -9.25 -17.44
C GLY A 37 -30.45 -10.01 -18.69
N SER A 38 -29.44 -9.50 -19.39
CA SER A 38 -28.98 -10.14 -20.63
C SER A 38 -28.15 -11.39 -20.33
N ASN A 39 -28.64 -12.54 -20.80
CA ASN A 39 -27.96 -13.84 -20.68
C ASN A 39 -26.71 -13.96 -21.59
N SER A 40 -26.47 -13.01 -22.50
CA SER A 40 -25.29 -13.02 -23.39
C SER A 40 -24.00 -12.67 -22.65
N ASP A 41 -24.10 -11.86 -21.60
CA ASP A 41 -22.95 -11.31 -20.86
C ASP A 41 -23.03 -11.61 -19.35
N GLY A 42 -23.93 -12.52 -18.94
CA GLY A 42 -24.10 -12.98 -17.55
C GLY A 42 -24.91 -12.05 -16.63
N GLY A 43 -25.56 -11.03 -17.19
CA GLY A 43 -26.21 -9.96 -16.43
C GLY A 43 -25.20 -9.05 -15.74
N SER A 44 -25.27 -7.75 -16.01
CA SER A 44 -24.32 -6.78 -15.48
C SER A 44 -25.02 -5.75 -14.59
N ILE A 45 -24.44 -5.49 -13.41
CA ILE A 45 -24.77 -4.31 -12.62
C ILE A 45 -23.91 -3.18 -13.17
N GLN A 46 -24.54 -2.15 -13.75
CA GLN A 46 -23.83 -0.93 -14.12
C GLN A 46 -23.89 0.06 -12.96
N ILE A 47 -22.75 0.26 -12.29
CA ILE A 47 -22.60 1.22 -11.20
C ILE A 47 -22.10 2.54 -11.80
N ASP A 48 -23.02 3.37 -12.26
CA ASP A 48 -22.72 4.75 -12.68
C ASP A 48 -23.21 5.72 -11.60
N GLY A 49 -22.29 6.30 -10.83
CA GLY A 49 -22.58 7.37 -9.85
C GLY A 49 -23.82 7.17 -8.96
N GLY A 50 -24.26 5.93 -8.74
CA GLY A 50 -25.57 5.61 -8.16
C GLY A 50 -25.49 5.14 -6.71
N ILE A 51 -24.33 4.61 -6.30
CA ILE A 51 -24.09 4.17 -4.92
C ILE A 51 -23.70 5.39 -4.10
N ARG A 52 -24.52 5.72 -3.10
CA ARG A 52 -24.35 6.87 -2.20
C ARG A 52 -24.48 6.42 -0.75
N LEU A 53 -23.66 6.96 0.14
CA LEU A 53 -23.70 6.65 1.58
C LEU A 53 -24.09 7.86 2.43
N GLY A 54 -24.73 7.59 3.57
CA GLY A 54 -25.02 8.58 4.61
C GLY A 54 -26.15 9.58 4.26
N GLY A 55 -26.99 9.24 3.28
CA GLY A 55 -28.24 9.97 3.03
C GLY A 55 -29.42 9.32 3.77
N ASP A 56 -30.53 10.04 3.84
CA ASP A 56 -31.78 9.59 4.46
C ASP A 56 -32.99 9.81 3.53
N GLU A 57 -34.21 9.72 4.07
CA GLU A 57 -35.46 9.96 3.33
C GLU A 57 -35.58 11.36 2.71
N ASN A 58 -34.82 12.34 3.22
CA ASN A 58 -34.87 13.74 2.82
C ASN A 58 -33.57 14.22 2.15
N THR A 59 -32.46 13.48 2.28
CA THR A 59 -31.13 13.88 1.82
C THR A 59 -30.48 12.81 0.93
N LYS A 60 -29.83 13.23 -0.16
CA LYS A 60 -29.01 12.32 -0.98
C LYS A 60 -27.67 12.08 -0.27
N GLY A 61 -27.26 10.82 -0.19
CA GLY A 61 -25.94 10.46 0.33
C GLY A 61 -24.78 10.95 -0.57
N SER A 62 -23.56 10.84 -0.05
CA SER A 62 -22.33 11.18 -0.76
C SER A 62 -21.93 10.09 -1.75
N LEU A 63 -21.46 10.51 -2.92
CA LEU A 63 -20.85 9.66 -3.95
C LEU A 63 -19.39 9.31 -3.69
N GLY A 64 -18.80 9.89 -2.63
CA GLY A 64 -17.36 9.95 -2.51
C GLY A 64 -16.76 10.90 -3.54
N ASN A 65 -15.45 11.09 -3.43
CA ASN A 65 -14.64 11.83 -4.40
C ASN A 65 -13.92 10.83 -5.31
N ALA A 66 -13.48 11.32 -6.48
CA ALA A 66 -12.64 10.54 -7.38
C ALA A 66 -11.42 9.96 -6.64
N GLY A 67 -11.15 8.66 -6.84
CA GLY A 67 -10.05 7.94 -6.20
C GLY A 67 -10.34 7.39 -4.80
N GLN A 68 -11.53 7.64 -4.24
CA GLN A 68 -11.98 6.96 -3.02
C GLN A 68 -12.61 5.60 -3.33
N PHE A 69 -12.56 4.68 -2.37
CA PHE A 69 -13.24 3.39 -2.44
C PHE A 69 -14.24 3.23 -1.31
N LEU A 70 -15.25 2.41 -1.55
CA LEU A 70 -16.24 2.04 -0.55
C LEU A 70 -15.69 0.91 0.33
N MET A 71 -15.50 1.17 1.63
CA MET A 71 -14.98 0.16 2.56
C MET A 71 -16.01 -0.14 3.65
N SER A 72 -16.32 -1.42 3.83
CA SER A 72 -17.10 -1.90 4.99
C SER A 72 -16.21 -1.96 6.22
N THR A 73 -16.70 -1.48 7.36
CA THR A 73 -16.02 -1.59 8.67
C THR A 73 -16.66 -2.61 9.59
N GLY A 74 -17.62 -3.40 9.08
CA GLY A 74 -18.41 -4.36 9.87
C GLY A 74 -19.61 -3.74 10.60
N GLY A 75 -19.64 -2.42 10.78
CA GLY A 75 -20.83 -1.67 11.27
C GLY A 75 -21.40 -0.75 10.18
N GLU A 76 -20.56 0.16 9.68
CA GLU A 76 -20.94 1.10 8.62
C GLU A 76 -19.97 1.02 7.44
N ALA A 77 -20.48 1.23 6.23
CA ALA A 77 -19.65 1.48 5.07
C ALA A 77 -19.26 2.97 5.03
N LYS A 78 -18.06 3.28 4.56
CA LYS A 78 -17.60 4.67 4.37
C LYS A 78 -16.76 4.80 3.11
N TRP A 79 -16.78 6.00 2.52
CA TRP A 79 -15.83 6.37 1.48
C TRP A 79 -14.46 6.60 2.11
N VAL A 80 -13.49 5.81 1.70
CA VAL A 80 -12.11 5.88 2.18
C VAL A 80 -11.25 6.34 1.03
N SER A 81 -10.48 7.40 1.25
CA SER A 81 -9.32 7.65 0.43
C SER A 81 -8.30 6.56 0.73
N VAL A 82 -7.99 5.71 -0.24
CA VAL A 82 -6.63 5.14 -0.29
C VAL A 82 -5.65 6.31 -0.31
N GLY A 83 -4.47 6.09 0.30
CA GLY A 83 -3.40 7.07 0.51
C GLY A 83 -3.55 8.31 -0.36
N LYS A 84 -3.69 9.48 0.30
CA LYS A 84 -3.80 10.78 -0.36
C LYS A 84 -2.82 10.81 -1.53
N PHE A 85 -3.21 11.34 -2.69
CA PHE A 85 -2.27 11.59 -3.78
C PHE A 85 -1.02 12.26 -3.18
N ASP A 86 0.14 11.64 -3.37
CA ASP A 86 1.46 11.99 -2.82
C ASP A 86 1.81 11.53 -1.37
N ASP A 87 0.97 10.77 -0.66
CA ASP A 87 1.30 10.20 0.65
C ASP A 87 1.50 8.66 0.59
N TYR A 88 2.64 8.18 1.12
CA TYR A 88 2.88 6.75 1.30
C TYR A 88 1.96 6.19 2.39
N PHE A 89 1.43 4.99 2.13
CA PHE A 89 0.65 4.24 3.09
C PHE A 89 1.34 2.92 3.42
N SER A 90 1.21 2.44 4.64
CA SER A 90 1.71 1.12 5.05
C SER A 90 0.71 0.38 5.92
N ASP A 91 0.58 -0.92 5.73
CA ASP A 91 -0.15 -1.79 6.67
C ASP A 91 0.76 -2.32 7.80
N CYS A 92 2.05 -1.94 7.78
CA CYS A 92 2.99 -2.28 8.82
C CYS A 92 2.58 -1.61 10.15
N ALA A 93 3.04 -2.20 11.27
CA ALA A 93 2.74 -1.72 12.62
C ALA A 93 3.59 -0.48 12.98
N VAL A 94 3.49 0.57 12.16
CA VAL A 94 4.21 1.85 12.29
C VAL A 94 3.26 3.03 12.03
N PRO A 95 3.55 4.22 12.56
CA PRO A 95 2.82 5.44 12.21
C PRO A 95 2.90 5.75 10.70
N GLN A 96 1.85 6.33 10.13
CA GLN A 96 1.78 6.77 8.73
C GLN A 96 2.51 8.10 8.50
N ARG A 97 3.70 8.26 9.07
CA ARG A 97 4.56 9.43 8.91
C ARG A 97 5.78 9.04 8.12
N THR A 98 6.21 9.90 7.21
CA THR A 98 7.31 9.62 6.30
C THR A 98 8.52 10.50 6.58
N ALA A 99 9.70 9.92 6.42
CA ALA A 99 10.95 10.66 6.28
C ALA A 99 11.67 10.14 5.04
N THR A 100 12.36 11.02 4.30
CA THR A 100 13.03 10.64 3.06
C THR A 100 14.54 10.70 3.21
N ILE A 101 15.21 9.68 2.69
CA ILE A 101 16.67 9.64 2.52
C ILE A 101 16.94 9.54 1.04
N ASN A 102 17.62 10.55 0.49
CA ASN A 102 18.12 10.53 -0.88
C ASN A 102 19.50 9.88 -0.89
N PHE A 103 19.72 8.97 -1.83
CA PHE A 103 20.98 8.23 -1.94
C PHE A 103 21.25 7.75 -3.37
N SER A 104 22.44 7.19 -3.61
CA SER A 104 22.81 6.59 -4.89
C SER A 104 22.84 5.07 -4.76
N LEU A 105 22.14 4.38 -5.66
CA LEU A 105 22.18 2.92 -5.77
C LEU A 105 22.65 2.53 -7.17
N PRO A 106 23.95 2.24 -7.35
CA PRO A 106 24.48 1.72 -8.60
C PRO A 106 23.91 0.34 -8.93
N ASP A 107 23.69 0.06 -10.21
CA ASP A 107 23.36 -1.29 -10.68
C ASP A 107 24.51 -2.27 -10.34
N GLY A 108 24.16 -3.42 -9.75
CA GLY A 108 25.13 -4.43 -9.35
C GLY A 108 25.89 -4.14 -8.05
N SER A 109 25.42 -3.19 -7.22
CA SER A 109 25.98 -2.99 -5.87
C SER A 109 26.00 -4.31 -5.10
N ASN A 110 27.13 -4.64 -4.46
CA ASN A 110 27.45 -6.01 -4.03
C ASN A 110 27.19 -6.30 -2.55
N GLY A 111 26.77 -5.30 -1.78
CA GLY A 111 26.50 -5.40 -0.34
C GLY A 111 27.65 -4.94 0.57
N ASN A 112 28.88 -4.85 0.05
CA ASN A 112 30.06 -4.49 0.85
C ASN A 112 30.00 -3.02 1.30
N ASP A 113 29.65 -2.13 0.38
CA ASP A 113 29.49 -0.71 0.66
C ASP A 113 28.12 -0.41 1.27
N VAL A 114 28.10 0.49 2.23
CA VAL A 114 26.85 0.99 2.83
C VAL A 114 26.30 2.09 1.93
N ASN A 115 25.16 1.86 1.26
CA ASN A 115 24.51 2.87 0.42
C ASN A 115 23.76 3.91 1.25
N VAL A 116 23.20 3.51 2.40
CA VAL A 116 22.48 4.38 3.33
C VAL A 116 23.11 4.27 4.72
N THR A 117 23.72 5.36 5.18
CA THR A 117 24.50 5.38 6.42
C THR A 117 23.63 5.41 7.68
N ALA A 118 24.20 4.94 8.79
CA ALA A 118 23.60 4.99 10.12
C ALA A 118 23.17 6.42 10.51
N PHE A 119 23.99 7.42 10.16
CA PHE A 119 23.69 8.83 10.41
C PHE A 119 22.44 9.31 9.65
N GLN A 120 22.30 8.92 8.37
CA GLN A 120 21.12 9.27 7.58
C GLN A 120 19.84 8.64 8.18
N VAL A 121 19.90 7.38 8.59
CA VAL A 121 18.77 6.70 9.24
C VAL A 121 18.41 7.36 10.58
N ALA A 122 19.41 7.69 11.40
CA ALA A 122 19.20 8.40 12.67
C ALA A 122 18.50 9.76 12.45
N ASN A 123 18.97 10.55 11.48
CA ASN A 123 18.37 11.84 11.18
C ASN A 123 16.93 11.72 10.69
N ALA A 124 16.64 10.73 9.84
CA ALA A 124 15.26 10.43 9.42
C ALA A 124 14.38 10.09 10.64
N LEU A 125 14.85 9.22 11.54
CA LEU A 125 14.12 8.83 12.75
C LEU A 125 14.00 9.95 13.80
N ASN A 126 14.88 10.96 13.77
CA ASN A 126 14.74 12.14 14.61
C ASN A 126 13.57 13.03 14.14
N SER A 127 13.26 13.03 12.84
CA SER A 127 12.05 13.68 12.32
C SER A 127 10.75 12.87 12.56
N LEU A 128 10.89 11.61 12.99
CA LEU A 128 9.82 10.65 13.26
C LEU A 128 9.83 10.25 14.76
N PRO A 129 9.34 11.10 15.67
CA PRO A 129 9.44 10.87 17.12
C PRO A 129 8.79 9.56 17.59
N GLU A 130 7.71 9.13 16.93
CA GLU A 130 6.98 7.89 17.23
C GLU A 130 7.36 6.74 16.28
N GLY A 131 8.34 6.94 15.39
CA GLY A 131 8.62 6.03 14.29
C GLY A 131 7.79 6.32 13.02
N GLY A 132 7.90 5.44 12.02
CA GLY A 132 7.16 5.59 10.76
C GLY A 132 7.83 4.92 9.54
N ILE A 133 7.61 5.51 8.37
CA ILE A 133 8.10 5.01 7.09
C ILE A 133 9.34 5.81 6.68
N ILE A 134 10.47 5.13 6.50
CA ILE A 134 11.66 5.75 5.91
C ILE A 134 11.69 5.40 4.42
N VAL A 135 11.47 6.42 3.58
CA VAL A 135 11.52 6.31 2.13
C VAL A 135 12.95 6.51 1.65
N LEU A 136 13.54 5.44 1.12
CA LEU A 136 14.85 5.42 0.49
C LEU A 136 14.67 5.76 -0.99
N LYS A 137 14.94 7.01 -1.35
CA LYS A 137 14.82 7.51 -2.74
C LYS A 137 16.16 7.54 -3.43
N THR A 138 16.24 6.97 -4.62
CA THR A 138 17.43 7.14 -5.46
C THR A 138 17.50 8.55 -6.03
N ASN A 139 18.70 9.06 -6.25
CA ASN A 139 18.91 10.35 -6.91
C ASN A 139 18.55 10.32 -8.40
N THR A 140 18.57 9.15 -9.01
CA THR A 140 18.29 8.93 -10.44
C THR A 140 17.32 7.76 -10.63
N THR A 141 16.46 7.89 -11.63
CA THR A 141 15.67 6.77 -12.13
C THR A 141 16.61 5.76 -12.78
N THR A 142 16.60 4.51 -12.32
CA THR A 142 17.53 3.48 -12.77
C THR A 142 16.77 2.23 -13.20
N THR A 143 17.25 1.60 -14.27
CA THR A 143 16.87 0.23 -14.66
C THR A 143 17.97 -0.71 -14.19
N TYR A 144 17.66 -1.54 -13.20
CA TYR A 144 18.59 -2.51 -12.64
C TYR A 144 18.68 -3.73 -13.55
N SER A 145 19.88 -4.00 -14.08
CA SER A 145 20.16 -4.99 -15.13
C SER A 145 21.14 -6.07 -14.68
N SER A 146 21.82 -5.84 -13.57
CA SER A 146 22.73 -6.80 -12.92
C SER A 146 21.95 -7.91 -12.24
N ASN A 147 22.53 -9.12 -12.17
CA ASN A 147 21.84 -10.32 -11.67
C ASN A 147 21.21 -10.08 -10.28
N VAL A 148 21.97 -9.47 -9.38
CA VAL A 148 21.51 -9.04 -8.08
C VAL A 148 22.07 -7.64 -7.83
N THR A 149 21.22 -6.70 -7.42
CA THR A 149 21.64 -5.40 -6.88
C THR A 149 21.29 -5.33 -5.40
N ARG A 150 22.25 -5.02 -4.54
CA ARG A 150 22.07 -4.95 -3.09
C ARG A 150 22.01 -3.52 -2.60
N LEU A 151 20.94 -3.21 -1.87
CA LEU A 151 20.78 -1.99 -1.11
C LEU A 151 21.17 -2.26 0.34
N THR A 152 22.34 -1.78 0.76
CA THR A 152 22.83 -1.92 2.14
C THR A 152 22.52 -0.68 2.96
N VAL A 153 21.78 -0.89 4.05
CA VAL A 153 21.37 0.14 5.02
C VAL A 153 22.03 -0.14 6.37
N ALA A 154 22.82 0.80 6.85
CA ALA A 154 23.36 0.74 8.20
C ALA A 154 22.33 1.28 9.20
N LEU A 155 21.97 0.46 10.18
CA LEU A 155 21.10 0.84 11.29
C LEU A 155 21.86 1.77 12.25
N PRO A 156 21.20 2.80 12.83
CA PRO A 156 21.82 3.71 13.79
C PRO A 156 22.20 2.98 15.09
N SER A 157 22.76 3.68 16.08
CA SER A 157 22.85 3.10 17.43
C SER A 157 21.44 2.79 17.93
N ALA A 158 21.22 1.58 18.43
CA ALA A 158 19.92 1.13 18.89
C ALA A 158 19.41 2.00 20.05
N SER A 159 20.31 2.39 20.95
CA SER A 159 20.02 3.30 22.07
C SER A 159 19.48 4.67 21.62
N ALA A 160 19.95 5.19 20.48
CA ALA A 160 19.56 6.51 19.97
C ALA A 160 18.15 6.53 19.36
N VAL A 161 17.61 5.36 18.99
CA VAL A 161 16.30 5.24 18.35
C VAL A 161 15.39 4.25 19.10
N LEU A 162 15.69 4.04 20.38
CA LEU A 162 14.98 3.10 21.23
C LEU A 162 13.47 3.35 21.18
N GLY A 163 12.71 2.29 20.97
CA GLY A 163 11.26 2.38 20.99
C GLY A 163 10.61 2.98 19.73
N LYS A 164 11.37 3.44 18.74
CA LYS A 164 10.85 4.00 17.47
C LYS A 164 10.74 2.92 16.40
N PRO A 165 9.55 2.33 16.13
CA PRO A 165 9.39 1.33 15.08
C PRO A 165 9.41 2.01 13.71
N PHE A 166 10.05 1.39 12.73
CA PHE A 166 10.05 1.91 11.36
C PHE A 166 10.10 0.80 10.32
N VAL A 167 9.80 1.19 9.08
CA VAL A 167 9.92 0.36 7.89
C VAL A 167 10.72 1.09 6.83
N LEU A 168 11.36 0.34 5.95
CA LEU A 168 12.12 0.88 4.84
C LEU A 168 11.31 0.76 3.55
N ALA A 169 11.26 1.81 2.76
CA ALA A 169 10.48 1.86 1.53
C ALA A 169 11.39 2.31 0.38
N PHE A 170 11.72 1.43 -0.56
CA PHE A 170 12.60 1.77 -1.67
C PHE A 170 11.84 2.34 -2.87
N ASP A 171 12.26 3.51 -3.35
CA ASP A 171 11.63 4.23 -4.45
C ASP A 171 12.64 4.91 -5.39
N GLY A 172 12.18 5.35 -6.55
CA GLY A 172 12.99 6.07 -7.53
C GLY A 172 13.09 7.58 -7.25
N ALA A 173 13.72 8.29 -8.20
CA ALA A 173 13.95 9.72 -8.09
C ALA A 173 12.65 10.53 -8.21
N GLY A 174 12.43 11.45 -7.26
CA GLY A 174 11.24 12.30 -7.24
C GLY A 174 9.94 11.48 -7.15
N PHE A 175 9.11 11.59 -8.18
CA PHE A 175 7.85 10.86 -8.35
C PHE A 175 7.95 9.75 -9.42
N THR A 176 9.17 9.28 -9.70
CA THR A 176 9.41 8.20 -10.67
C THR A 176 9.77 6.92 -9.94
N ASN A 177 9.40 5.78 -10.51
CA ASN A 177 9.79 4.48 -9.99
C ASN A 177 11.06 3.99 -10.68
N ASN A 178 11.92 3.32 -9.92
CA ASN A 178 12.95 2.49 -10.51
C ASN A 178 12.34 1.30 -11.26
N SER A 179 13.13 0.66 -12.11
CA SER A 179 12.69 -0.56 -12.79
C SER A 179 13.73 -1.66 -12.65
N LEU A 180 13.25 -2.90 -12.71
CA LEU A 180 14.04 -4.11 -12.58
C LEU A 180 13.89 -4.90 -13.87
N ALA A 181 14.99 -5.25 -14.53
CA ALA A 181 14.96 -6.04 -15.76
C ALA A 181 14.52 -7.49 -15.49
N HIS A 182 14.14 -8.21 -16.54
CA HIS A 182 13.73 -9.62 -16.42
C HIS A 182 14.89 -10.50 -15.91
N ASN A 183 14.57 -11.44 -15.02
CA ASN A 183 15.49 -12.37 -14.35
C ASN A 183 16.57 -11.66 -13.54
N LYS A 184 16.21 -10.51 -12.95
CA LYS A 184 17.07 -9.74 -12.04
C LYS A 184 16.38 -9.59 -10.69
N SER A 185 17.19 -9.38 -9.66
CA SER A 185 16.70 -9.15 -8.31
C SER A 185 17.32 -7.92 -7.64
N ILE A 186 16.58 -7.35 -6.69
CA ILE A 186 17.08 -6.36 -5.75
C ILE A 186 16.89 -6.90 -4.34
N GLU A 187 17.96 -6.86 -3.55
CA GLU A 187 17.96 -7.28 -2.15
C GLU A 187 18.14 -6.07 -1.23
N ILE A 188 17.40 -6.02 -0.13
CA ILE A 188 17.63 -5.03 0.94
C ILE A 188 18.31 -5.72 2.11
N LEU A 189 19.45 -5.18 2.46
CA LEU A 189 20.39 -5.67 3.45
C LEU A 189 20.50 -4.67 4.59
N VAL A 190 20.45 -5.12 5.84
CA VAL A 190 20.70 -4.27 7.01
C VAL A 190 21.94 -4.68 7.77
N LYS A 191 22.73 -3.68 8.20
CA LYS A 191 23.93 -3.83 9.02
C LYS A 191 23.72 -3.12 10.36
N ALA A 192 24.02 -3.79 11.47
CA ALA A 192 24.06 -3.10 12.76
C ALA A 192 25.37 -2.31 12.90
N THR A 193 25.30 -1.08 13.43
CA THR A 193 26.49 -0.26 13.69
C THR A 193 27.24 -0.71 14.94
N GLU A 194 26.51 -1.27 15.91
CA GLU A 194 27.08 -1.70 17.18
C GLU A 194 27.64 -3.13 17.10
N ASN A 195 28.87 -3.30 17.57
CA ASN A 195 29.46 -4.62 17.74
C ASN A 195 28.63 -5.44 18.72
N ASN A 196 28.50 -6.74 18.44
CA ASN A 196 27.73 -7.67 19.26
C ASN A 196 26.24 -7.31 19.36
N SER A 197 25.69 -6.70 18.31
CA SER A 197 24.24 -6.53 18.20
C SER A 197 23.52 -7.88 18.09
N TYR A 198 22.26 -7.92 18.51
CA TYR A 198 21.38 -9.08 18.42
C TYR A 198 20.14 -8.76 17.58
N LEU A 199 19.61 -9.76 16.89
CA LEU A 199 18.35 -9.69 16.19
C LEU A 199 17.33 -10.62 16.85
N TYR A 200 16.10 -10.12 16.97
CA TYR A 200 14.94 -10.83 17.45
C TYR A 200 14.01 -11.13 16.29
N GLU A 201 13.83 -12.42 16.00
CA GLU A 201 13.01 -12.92 14.89
C GLU A 201 11.90 -13.83 15.40
N LEU A 202 10.68 -13.62 14.91
CA LEU A 202 9.54 -14.49 15.19
C LEU A 202 9.56 -15.70 14.24
N SER A 203 9.55 -16.93 14.78
CA SER A 203 9.46 -18.16 13.98
C SER A 203 8.13 -18.25 13.23
N THR A 204 8.20 -18.55 11.93
CA THR A 204 7.03 -18.74 11.05
C THR A 204 6.70 -20.22 10.78
N VAL A 205 7.45 -21.16 11.36
CA VAL A 205 7.26 -22.60 11.15
C VAL A 205 6.70 -23.24 12.42
N SER A 206 5.45 -23.68 12.33
CA SER A 206 4.62 -24.39 13.34
C SER A 206 3.63 -23.54 14.12
N SER A 207 2.56 -24.22 14.58
CA SER A 207 1.55 -23.74 15.53
C SER A 207 2.12 -23.23 16.87
N ASN A 208 3.43 -23.37 17.10
CA ASN A 208 4.16 -22.83 18.23
C ASN A 208 5.13 -21.73 17.76
N ARG A 209 4.66 -20.47 17.77
CA ARG A 209 5.51 -19.30 17.51
C ARG A 209 6.62 -19.22 18.56
N LYS A 210 7.84 -19.57 18.19
CA LYS A 210 9.03 -19.42 19.04
C LYS A 210 9.77 -18.13 18.68
N PHE A 211 10.32 -17.48 19.69
CA PHE A 211 11.19 -16.32 19.51
C PHE A 211 12.65 -16.77 19.48
N PHE A 212 13.41 -16.26 18.53
CA PHE A 212 14.83 -16.49 18.44
C PHE A 212 15.59 -15.19 18.61
N ILE A 213 16.51 -15.18 19.57
CA ILE A 213 17.56 -14.15 19.67
C ILE A 213 18.78 -14.73 18.97
N LYS A 214 19.19 -14.10 17.88
CA LYS A 214 20.41 -14.45 17.15
C LYS A 214 21.37 -13.28 17.22
N ARG A 215 22.66 -13.53 17.13
CA ARG A 215 23.63 -12.44 16.95
C ARG A 215 23.42 -11.85 15.56
N PHE A 216 23.51 -10.53 15.43
CA PHE A 216 23.64 -9.92 14.11
C PHE A 216 24.84 -10.52 13.42
N PRO A 217 24.72 -10.88 12.13
CA PRO A 217 25.83 -11.50 11.46
C PRO A 217 27.02 -10.51 11.43
N ASN A 218 28.19 -10.99 11.84
CA ASN A 218 29.44 -10.23 11.91
C ASN A 218 30.29 -10.47 10.65
N ASN A 219 31.07 -9.46 10.24
CA ASN A 219 32.00 -9.45 9.10
C ASN A 219 31.37 -9.83 7.74
N ASN A 220 30.88 -8.83 6.99
CA ASN A 220 30.31 -8.96 5.63
C ASN A 220 29.02 -9.78 5.51
N ASN A 221 28.48 -10.27 6.62
CA ASN A 221 27.20 -10.94 6.63
C ASN A 221 26.13 -9.88 6.92
N ASP A 222 25.37 -9.54 5.90
CA ASP A 222 24.27 -8.60 6.05
C ASP A 222 23.00 -9.37 6.38
N TYR A 223 22.13 -8.79 7.20
CA TYR A 223 20.82 -9.41 7.42
C TYR A 223 19.91 -9.02 6.26
N LYS A 224 19.61 -9.98 5.38
CA LYS A 224 18.67 -9.78 4.28
C LYS A 224 17.24 -9.68 4.84
N ILE A 225 16.65 -8.50 4.68
CA ILE A 225 15.28 -8.23 5.15
C ILE A 225 14.27 -8.24 4.01
N SER A 226 14.72 -8.16 2.75
CA SER A 226 13.81 -8.28 1.61
C SER A 226 14.53 -8.63 0.32
N GLU A 227 13.78 -9.22 -0.61
CA GLU A 227 14.20 -9.59 -1.95
C GLU A 227 13.01 -9.37 -2.90
N LEU A 228 13.28 -8.68 -4.01
CA LEU A 228 12.34 -8.51 -5.10
C LEU A 228 12.93 -9.12 -6.35
N ASP A 229 12.29 -10.18 -6.83
CA ASP A 229 12.63 -10.85 -8.07
C ASP A 229 11.69 -10.43 -9.20
N ASN A 230 12.24 -10.14 -10.38
CA ASN A 230 11.43 -9.94 -11.58
C ASN A 230 11.51 -11.12 -12.55
N ASN A 231 10.60 -12.07 -12.36
CA ASN A 231 10.47 -13.24 -13.23
C ASN A 231 9.35 -13.11 -14.29
N SER A 232 8.90 -11.89 -14.58
CA SER A 232 7.68 -11.64 -15.36
C SER A 232 7.84 -11.67 -16.89
N GLY A 233 9.00 -12.09 -17.42
CA GLY A 233 9.32 -12.07 -18.86
C GLY A 233 9.57 -10.67 -19.45
N SER A 234 9.54 -9.61 -18.63
CA SER A 234 9.68 -8.21 -19.08
C SER A 234 10.21 -7.33 -17.96
N THR A 235 10.73 -6.14 -18.29
CA THR A 235 11.14 -5.14 -17.29
C THR A 235 9.91 -4.62 -16.52
N ARG A 236 10.00 -4.58 -15.19
CA ARG A 236 8.91 -4.13 -14.32
C ARG A 236 9.33 -2.94 -13.48
N ARG A 237 8.37 -2.05 -13.20
CA ARG A 237 8.57 -0.98 -12.23
C ARG A 237 8.62 -1.58 -10.83
N VAL A 238 9.55 -1.11 -10.03
CA VAL A 238 9.62 -1.38 -8.60
C VAL A 238 8.55 -0.50 -7.93
N LEU A 239 7.47 -1.10 -7.46
CA LEU A 239 6.28 -0.39 -6.96
C LEU A 239 6.20 -0.33 -5.42
N LEU A 240 7.27 -0.76 -4.74
CA LEU A 240 7.54 -0.91 -3.30
C LEU A 240 7.47 -2.33 -2.75
N PHE A 241 8.31 -2.51 -1.73
CA PHE A 241 8.84 -3.75 -1.23
C PHE A 241 8.10 -4.22 0.02
N ASN A 242 7.88 -5.52 0.13
CA ASN A 242 7.55 -6.17 1.39
C ASN A 242 8.72 -5.99 2.35
N THR A 243 8.49 -5.44 3.54
CA THR A 243 9.57 -5.29 4.52
C THR A 243 9.17 -5.76 5.90
N TYR A 244 10.13 -5.69 6.82
CA TYR A 244 9.89 -5.93 8.22
C TYR A 244 9.61 -4.61 8.94
N THR A 245 8.72 -4.63 9.92
CA THR A 245 8.77 -3.62 10.98
C THR A 245 10.03 -3.83 11.82
N ILE A 246 10.91 -2.84 11.80
CA ILE A 246 12.20 -2.79 12.50
C ILE A 246 12.05 -1.94 13.75
N LYS A 247 12.55 -2.42 14.90
CA LYS A 247 12.51 -1.65 16.16
C LYS A 247 13.71 -1.97 17.04
N ALA A 248 14.38 -0.95 17.58
CA ALA A 248 15.32 -1.15 18.68
C ALA A 248 14.56 -1.44 19.98
N ILE A 249 14.86 -2.57 20.63
CA ILE A 249 14.24 -3.01 21.89
C ILE A 249 15.11 -2.63 23.10
N ASP A 250 16.43 -2.63 22.93
CA ASP A 250 17.41 -2.20 23.93
C ASP A 250 18.62 -1.55 23.25
N ASP A 251 19.74 -1.41 23.95
CA ASP A 251 20.97 -0.76 23.45
C ASP A 251 21.70 -1.55 22.36
N LYS A 252 21.36 -2.81 22.11
CA LYS A 252 22.05 -3.69 21.13
C LYS A 252 21.13 -4.61 20.34
N THR A 253 19.84 -4.65 20.65
CA THR A 253 18.89 -5.63 20.11
C THR A 253 17.88 -4.98 19.19
N TRP A 254 17.77 -5.52 17.98
CA TRP A 254 16.78 -5.13 16.98
C TRP A 254 15.73 -6.20 16.78
N ALA A 255 14.46 -5.82 16.78
CA ALA A 255 13.33 -6.68 16.46
C ALA A 255 12.88 -6.53 15.02
N PHE A 256 12.53 -7.67 14.43
CA PHE A 256 11.93 -7.81 13.11
C PHE A 256 10.62 -8.59 13.27
N THR A 257 9.50 -7.87 13.41
CA THR A 257 8.28 -8.43 14.02
C THR A 257 7.10 -8.62 13.07
N THR A 258 6.92 -7.71 12.10
CA THR A 258 5.88 -7.82 11.07
C THR A 258 6.54 -8.09 9.73
N ARG A 259 6.74 -9.37 9.40
CA ARG A 259 7.27 -9.78 8.09
C ARG A 259 6.19 -9.64 7.02
N ASP A 260 6.59 -9.32 5.80
CA ASP A 260 5.72 -9.23 4.62
C ASP A 260 4.63 -8.16 4.70
N CYS A 261 4.82 -7.12 5.52
CA CYS A 261 3.96 -5.94 5.43
C CYS A 261 4.37 -5.08 4.23
N TYR A 262 3.42 -4.38 3.64
CA TYR A 262 3.59 -3.58 2.44
C TYR A 262 3.62 -2.08 2.73
N VAL A 263 4.35 -1.37 1.89
CA VAL A 263 4.26 0.09 1.76
C VAL A 263 3.79 0.36 0.34
N GLN A 264 2.71 1.12 0.18
CA GLN A 264 2.17 1.49 -1.11
C GLN A 264 2.65 2.89 -1.52
N ASN A 265 3.11 3.00 -2.77
CA ASN A 265 3.48 4.28 -3.38
C ASN A 265 2.18 4.99 -3.76
N PRO A 266 1.99 6.29 -3.45
CA PRO A 266 0.93 7.08 -4.06
C PRO A 266 1.07 7.01 -5.59
N ARG A 267 0.18 6.28 -6.27
CA ARG A 267 0.11 6.35 -7.74
C ARG A 267 -0.32 7.75 -8.12
N ARG A 268 0.46 8.42 -8.96
CA ARG A 268 -0.09 9.45 -9.85
C ARG A 268 -0.76 8.73 -11.02
N GLY A 269 -2.07 8.93 -11.13
CA GLY A 269 -2.88 8.53 -12.27
C GLY A 269 -2.41 9.18 -13.57
#